data_AF-A0A2T2TTK6-F1
#
_entry.id   AF-A0A2T2TTK6-F1
#
_cell.length_a   1.000
_cell.length_b   1.000
_cell.length_c   1.000
_cell.angle_alpha   90.00
_cell.angle_beta   90.00
_cell.angle_gamma   90.00
#
_symmetry.space_group_name_H-M   'P 1'
#
loop_
_entity.id
_entity.type
_entity.pdbx_description
1 polymer ?
#
loop_
_entity_poly.entity_id
_entity_poly.type
_entity_poly.pdbx_seq_one_letter_code
_entity_poly.pdbx_strand_id
1 'polypeptide(L)'
;MTQDHNADAAPQRQAAMFIDYENLYTILQSQSERSRSTSEYAEEIFEEVRRYLEEGDDTPTIFGRAYAPFDTLLDEEDAQVPSALHRRGIEPVHVPTGMQNNTAEVRLTVDLTHFLAQRSDVQTMVIVTGNRPYLPLVRWIREQGHRPLVAAVNPPQTADTPAFVEDSKYLDARNLLSEESREDLLANAPTSGAAYTRAQTPENPPPQQYQTLNNPDARRAIEITEEHFGQYDEVYLTPLLRKLSDLMGEDKDPKSLVSELEAAGAARLEK
;
A
#
# COMPACT_ATOMS: atom_id res chain seq x y z
N MET A 1 29.20 33.16 12.20
CA MET A 1 27.99 32.63 12.84
C MET A 1 26.95 32.44 11.75
N THR A 2 27.00 31.30 11.08
CA THR A 2 26.03 30.90 10.05
C THR A 2 24.97 30.08 10.76
N GLN A 3 23.77 30.66 10.89
CA GLN A 3 22.57 29.92 11.25
C GLN A 3 22.11 29.18 9.99
N ASP A 4 22.32 27.86 9.96
CA ASP A 4 21.61 26.99 9.02
C ASP A 4 20.12 27.05 9.36
N HIS A 5 19.33 27.61 8.45
CA HIS A 5 17.89 27.41 8.39
C HIS A 5 17.66 25.97 7.95
N ASN A 6 17.47 25.08 8.92
CA ASN A 6 16.84 23.80 8.67
C ASN A 6 15.39 24.10 8.31
N ALA A 7 15.08 24.06 7.01
CA ALA A 7 13.71 24.18 6.53
C ALA A 7 12.88 23.06 7.16
N ASP A 8 11.75 23.41 7.76
CA ASP A 8 10.74 22.48 8.28
C ASP A 8 10.39 21.45 7.20
N ALA A 9 10.98 20.26 7.28
CA ALA A 9 10.44 19.09 6.61
C ALA A 9 9.08 18.83 7.26
N ALA A 10 8.01 18.91 6.47
CA ALA A 10 6.69 18.47 6.93
C ALA A 10 6.84 17.06 7.51
N PRO A 11 6.23 16.75 8.69
CA PRO A 11 6.42 15.46 9.32
C PRO A 11 6.02 14.35 8.35
N GLN A 12 6.98 13.47 8.03
CA GLN A 12 6.77 12.36 7.12
C GLN A 12 5.62 11.52 7.67
N ARG A 13 4.58 11.32 6.85
CA ARG A 13 3.39 10.59 7.28
C ARG A 13 3.78 9.13 7.46
N GLN A 14 3.53 8.55 8.62
CA GLN A 14 3.92 7.17 8.90
C GLN A 14 2.73 6.23 8.83
N ALA A 15 2.99 4.98 8.44
CA ALA A 15 2.02 3.90 8.44
C ALA A 15 2.34 2.84 9.50
N ALA A 16 1.29 2.25 10.07
CA ALA A 16 1.38 1.06 10.91
C ALA A 16 0.50 -0.06 10.33
N MET A 17 1.07 -1.25 10.20
CA MET A 17 0.45 -2.43 9.59
C MET A 17 0.02 -3.45 10.65
N PHE A 18 -1.26 -3.81 10.63
CA PHE A 18 -1.88 -4.78 11.50
C PHE A 18 -2.46 -5.92 10.65
N ILE A 19 -1.94 -7.12 10.81
CA ILE A 19 -2.21 -8.24 9.91
C ILE A 19 -3.06 -9.26 10.67
N ASP A 20 -4.28 -9.49 10.21
CA ASP A 20 -5.10 -10.64 10.59
C ASP A 20 -4.54 -11.88 9.89
N TYR A 21 -3.43 -12.39 10.42
CA TYR A 21 -2.67 -13.45 9.77
C TYR A 21 -3.46 -14.77 9.79
N GLU A 22 -4.26 -15.02 10.83
CA GLU A 22 -5.17 -16.17 10.88
C GLU A 22 -6.16 -16.16 9.71
N ASN A 23 -6.86 -15.04 9.49
CA ASN A 23 -7.81 -14.95 8.38
C ASN A 23 -7.11 -14.95 7.02
N LEU A 24 -6.00 -14.22 6.89
CA LEU A 24 -5.23 -14.15 5.66
C LEU A 24 -4.75 -15.54 5.23
N TYR A 25 -4.08 -16.25 6.14
CA TYR A 25 -3.52 -17.58 5.89
C TYR A 25 -4.62 -18.58 5.50
N THR A 26 -5.73 -18.61 6.24
CA THR A 26 -6.86 -19.51 5.95
C THR A 26 -7.42 -19.29 4.54
N ILE A 27 -7.56 -18.03 4.12
CA ILE A 27 -8.07 -17.69 2.79
C ILE A 27 -7.08 -18.06 1.70
N LEU A 28 -5.81 -17.71 1.86
CA LEU A 28 -4.75 -18.04 0.90
C LEU A 28 -4.61 -19.56 0.72
N GLN A 29 -4.54 -20.31 1.82
CA GLN A 29 -4.43 -21.78 1.81
C GLN A 29 -5.62 -22.43 1.10
N SER A 30 -6.83 -21.86 1.23
CA SER A 30 -8.03 -22.36 0.57
C SER A 30 -8.11 -22.06 -0.93
N GLN A 31 -7.38 -21.04 -1.42
CA GLN A 31 -7.49 -20.52 -2.78
C GLN A 31 -6.31 -20.89 -3.68
N SER A 32 -5.12 -21.09 -3.12
CA SER A 32 -3.93 -21.42 -3.88
C SER A 32 -3.92 -22.87 -4.39
N GLU A 33 -3.39 -23.12 -5.59
CA GLU A 33 -3.16 -24.48 -6.13
C GLU A 33 -1.85 -25.12 -5.65
N ARG A 34 -1.18 -24.53 -4.65
CA ARG A 34 0.10 -24.95 -4.06
C ARG A 34 1.30 -24.91 -5.02
N SER A 35 1.27 -24.06 -6.05
CA SER A 35 2.48 -23.73 -6.81
C SER A 35 3.60 -23.15 -5.92
N ARG A 36 3.21 -22.56 -4.78
CA ARG A 36 4.07 -22.03 -3.72
C ARG A 36 3.44 -22.16 -2.33
N SER A 37 4.23 -21.93 -1.28
CA SER A 37 3.76 -21.99 0.11
C SER A 37 2.78 -20.86 0.43
N THR A 38 1.88 -21.08 1.40
CA THR A 38 0.89 -20.06 1.79
C THR A 38 1.56 -18.81 2.35
N SER A 39 2.68 -18.98 3.06
CA SER A 39 3.46 -17.85 3.56
C SER A 39 4.07 -17.00 2.45
N GLU A 40 4.49 -17.57 1.31
CA GLU A 40 5.02 -16.80 0.18
C GLU A 40 3.99 -15.83 -0.41
N TYR A 41 2.72 -16.23 -0.55
CA TYR A 41 1.65 -15.31 -0.94
C TYR A 41 1.50 -14.17 0.07
N ALA A 42 1.51 -14.50 1.37
CA ALA A 42 1.34 -13.50 2.43
C ALA A 42 2.52 -12.51 2.44
N GLU A 43 3.74 -13.00 2.25
CA GLU A 43 4.95 -12.18 2.17
C GLU A 43 4.93 -11.22 0.98
N GLU A 44 4.53 -11.69 -0.21
CA GLU A 44 4.35 -10.84 -1.40
C GLU A 44 3.30 -9.75 -1.15
N ILE A 45 2.16 -10.08 -0.52
CA ILE A 45 1.15 -9.09 -0.13
C ILE A 45 1.76 -8.01 0.79
N PHE A 46 2.57 -8.40 1.79
CA PHE A 46 3.17 -7.43 2.71
C PHE A 46 4.17 -6.50 2.02
N GLU A 47 4.98 -7.04 1.11
CA GLU A 47 5.93 -6.26 0.32
C GLU A 47 5.21 -5.26 -0.58
N GLU A 48 4.19 -5.72 -1.30
CA GLU A 48 3.48 -4.87 -2.25
C GLU A 48 2.60 -3.82 -1.55
N VAL A 49 2.02 -4.14 -0.39
CA VAL A 49 1.31 -3.12 0.41
C VAL A 49 2.29 -2.05 0.92
N ARG A 50 3.50 -2.43 1.35
CA ARG A 50 4.54 -1.45 1.76
C ARG A 50 4.94 -0.59 0.57
N ARG A 51 5.19 -1.21 -0.58
CA ARG A 51 5.53 -0.52 -1.82
C ARG A 51 4.44 0.45 -2.25
N TYR A 52 3.18 0.04 -2.20
CA TYR A 52 2.03 0.90 -2.49
C TYR A 52 2.01 2.15 -1.60
N LEU A 53 2.31 2.01 -0.32
CA LEU A 53 2.34 3.13 0.63
C LEU A 53 3.55 4.04 0.44
N GLU A 54 4.72 3.47 0.17
CA GLU A 54 5.98 4.20 -0.03
C GLU A 54 5.98 4.97 -1.36
N GLU A 55 5.65 4.28 -2.47
CA GLU A 55 5.66 4.88 -3.81
C GLU A 55 4.42 5.75 -4.07
N GLY A 56 3.26 5.39 -3.50
CA GLY A 56 2.00 6.08 -3.76
C GLY A 56 1.76 7.29 -2.86
N ASP A 57 2.09 7.19 -1.57
CA ASP A 57 1.67 8.16 -0.54
C ASP A 57 2.82 8.75 0.27
N ASP A 58 4.09 8.43 -0.06
CA ASP A 58 5.30 8.74 0.75
C ASP A 58 5.08 8.44 2.24
N THR A 59 4.44 7.29 2.50
CA THR A 59 4.00 6.88 3.83
C THR A 59 4.70 5.58 4.24
N PRO A 60 5.98 5.62 4.64
CA PRO A 60 6.72 4.41 5.00
C PRO A 60 6.07 3.68 6.17
N THR A 61 6.06 2.36 6.10
CA THR A 61 5.56 1.50 7.19
C THR A 61 6.63 1.36 8.25
N ILE A 62 6.39 1.91 9.44
CA ILE A 62 7.38 1.92 10.53
C ILE A 62 7.10 0.85 11.60
N PHE A 63 5.95 0.20 11.53
CA PHE A 63 5.46 -0.72 12.55
C PHE A 63 4.60 -1.80 11.91
N GLY A 64 4.82 -3.06 12.29
CA GLY A 64 4.06 -4.21 11.80
C GLY A 64 3.75 -5.20 12.91
N ARG A 65 2.51 -5.66 13.01
CA ARG A 65 2.09 -6.77 13.87
C ARG A 65 1.23 -7.78 13.13
N ALA A 66 1.48 -9.07 13.34
CA ALA A 66 0.71 -10.15 12.73
C ALA A 66 0.09 -11.04 13.81
N TYR A 67 -1.23 -11.22 13.76
CA TYR A 67 -2.00 -11.90 14.80
C TYR A 67 -2.47 -13.27 14.30
N ALA A 68 -2.03 -14.34 14.97
CA ALA A 68 -2.46 -15.70 14.66
C ALA A 68 -2.17 -16.68 15.81
N PRO A 69 -2.87 -17.82 15.85
CA PRO A 69 -2.45 -18.98 16.63
C PRO A 69 -1.32 -19.73 15.90
N PHE A 70 -0.14 -19.12 15.82
CA PHE A 70 1.01 -19.63 15.04
C PHE A 70 1.46 -21.05 15.41
N ASP A 71 1.16 -21.51 16.62
CA ASP A 71 1.45 -22.86 17.10
C ASP A 71 0.54 -23.95 16.50
N THR A 72 -0.65 -23.58 16.03
CA THR A 72 -1.64 -24.53 15.49
C THR A 72 -2.08 -24.23 14.06
N LEU A 73 -1.87 -23.01 13.58
CA LEU A 73 -2.33 -22.57 12.26
C LEU A 73 -1.46 -23.10 11.12
N LEU A 74 -0.15 -23.17 11.35
CA LEU A 74 0.85 -23.37 10.30
C LEU A 74 1.10 -24.86 10.03
N ASP A 75 1.18 -25.21 8.75
CA ASP A 75 1.67 -26.52 8.32
C ASP A 75 3.21 -26.61 8.44
N GLU A 76 3.78 -27.82 8.27
CA GLU A 76 5.23 -28.05 8.41
C GLU A 76 6.09 -27.16 7.50
N GLU A 77 5.62 -26.89 6.28
CA GLU A 77 6.29 -26.01 5.31
C GLU A 77 6.38 -24.56 5.80
N ASP A 78 5.39 -24.11 6.59
CA ASP A 78 5.28 -22.74 7.06
C ASP A 78 5.73 -22.56 8.52
N ALA A 79 6.33 -23.59 9.15
CA ALA A 79 6.76 -23.54 10.55
C ALA A 79 7.75 -22.40 10.88
N GLN A 80 8.43 -21.84 9.88
CA GLN A 80 9.38 -20.73 10.03
C GLN A 80 8.76 -19.32 9.91
N VAL A 81 7.45 -19.22 9.67
CA VAL A 81 6.74 -17.94 9.50
C VAL A 81 7.02 -16.93 10.62
N PRO A 82 6.97 -17.26 11.92
CA PRO A 82 7.24 -16.27 12.97
C PRO A 82 8.64 -15.65 12.86
N SER A 83 9.64 -16.46 12.52
CA SER A 83 11.01 -16.01 12.30
C SER A 83 11.12 -15.13 11.04
N ALA A 84 10.38 -15.47 9.98
CA ALA A 84 10.36 -14.68 8.75
C ALA A 84 9.71 -13.30 8.96
N LEU A 85 8.59 -13.24 9.68
CA LEU A 85 7.93 -12.00 10.07
C LEU A 85 8.88 -11.08 10.85
N HIS A 86 9.59 -11.62 11.85
CA HIS A 86 10.57 -10.85 12.62
C HIS A 86 11.69 -10.26 11.76
N ARG A 87 12.25 -11.03 10.83
CA ARG A 87 13.29 -10.53 9.89
C ARG A 87 12.77 -9.39 9.01
N ARG A 88 11.47 -9.37 8.74
CA ARG A 88 10.78 -8.33 7.96
C ARG A 88 10.32 -7.15 8.82
N GLY A 89 10.66 -7.11 10.11
CA GLY A 89 10.24 -6.05 11.04
C GLY A 89 8.76 -6.13 11.44
N ILE A 90 8.12 -7.28 11.26
CA ILE A 90 6.73 -7.54 11.69
C ILE A 90 6.79 -8.39 12.96
N GLU A 91 6.18 -7.92 14.03
CA GLU A 91 6.09 -8.65 15.30
C GLU A 91 4.95 -9.69 15.21
N PRO A 92 5.25 -11.01 15.26
CA PRO A 92 4.23 -12.04 15.41
C PRO A 92 3.65 -11.98 16.83
N VAL A 93 2.35 -11.74 16.93
CA VAL A 93 1.57 -11.76 18.16
C VAL A 93 0.83 -13.10 18.21
N HIS A 94 1.28 -13.97 19.11
CA HIS A 94 0.60 -15.25 19.35
C HIS A 94 -0.77 -15.01 19.99
N VAL A 95 -1.79 -15.64 19.42
CA VAL A 95 -3.16 -15.59 19.90
C VAL A 95 -3.61 -17.00 20.24
N PRO A 96 -4.08 -17.28 21.48
CA PRO A 96 -4.47 -18.62 21.88
C PRO A 96 -5.75 -19.09 21.16
N THR A 97 -5.76 -20.36 20.77
CA THR A 97 -6.97 -21.04 20.28
C THR A 97 -7.91 -21.41 21.44
N GLY A 98 -9.19 -21.64 21.11
CA GLY A 98 -10.16 -22.20 22.06
C GLY A 98 -10.83 -21.23 23.03
N MET A 99 -10.50 -19.93 23.02
CA MET A 99 -11.27 -18.91 23.74
C MET A 99 -12.56 -18.53 23.00
N GLN A 100 -12.43 -18.17 21.71
CA GLN A 100 -13.51 -17.86 20.78
C GLN A 100 -13.01 -17.90 19.33
N ASN A 101 -13.92 -17.99 18.36
CA ASN A 101 -13.60 -18.18 16.94
C ASN A 101 -13.04 -16.93 16.23
N ASN A 102 -12.99 -15.78 16.90
CA ASN A 102 -12.50 -14.51 16.37
C ASN A 102 -11.46 -13.86 17.29
N THR A 103 -10.70 -14.67 18.04
CA THR A 103 -9.75 -14.16 19.03
C THR A 103 -8.68 -13.28 18.37
N ALA A 104 -8.16 -13.66 17.18
CA ALA A 104 -7.17 -12.86 16.47
C ALA A 104 -7.73 -11.50 16.02
N GLU A 105 -8.93 -11.49 15.42
CA GLU A 105 -9.66 -10.28 15.02
C GLU A 105 -9.89 -9.33 16.20
N VAL A 106 -10.36 -9.85 17.34
CA VAL A 106 -10.60 -9.07 18.56
C VAL A 106 -9.28 -8.52 19.11
N ARG A 107 -8.24 -9.36 19.16
CA ARG A 107 -6.93 -8.94 19.68
C ARG A 107 -6.30 -7.84 18.82
N LEU A 108 -6.34 -8.00 17.50
CA LEU A 108 -5.90 -7.00 16.54
C LEU A 108 -6.63 -5.68 16.76
N THR A 109 -7.96 -5.72 16.89
CA THR A 109 -8.79 -4.53 17.09
C THR A 109 -8.42 -3.78 18.36
N VAL A 110 -8.23 -4.51 19.47
CA VAL A 110 -7.82 -3.92 20.76
C VAL A 110 -6.42 -3.29 20.66
N ASP A 111 -5.46 -4.01 20.09
CA ASP A 111 -4.08 -3.53 20.00
C ASP A 111 -3.96 -2.34 19.03
N LEU A 112 -4.72 -2.33 17.93
CA LEU A 112 -4.76 -1.23 16.98
C LEU A 112 -5.33 0.04 17.61
N THR A 113 -6.48 -0.06 18.28
CA THR A 113 -7.13 1.09 18.92
C THR A 113 -6.25 1.68 20.02
N HIS A 114 -5.57 0.84 20.80
CA HIS A 114 -4.60 1.27 21.81
C HIS A 114 -3.36 1.92 21.18
N PHE A 115 -2.83 1.36 20.09
CA PHE A 115 -1.67 1.92 19.38
C PHE A 115 -1.97 3.31 18.83
N LEU A 116 -3.09 3.48 18.13
CA LEU A 116 -3.48 4.77 17.54
C LEU A 116 -3.60 5.86 18.62
N ALA A 117 -4.15 5.51 19.79
CA ALA A 117 -4.26 6.44 20.91
C ALA A 117 -2.89 6.87 21.51
N GLN A 118 -1.83 6.11 21.27
CA GLN A 118 -0.48 6.36 21.82
C GLN A 118 0.52 6.91 20.80
N ARG A 119 0.24 6.77 19.50
CA ARG A 119 1.15 7.11 18.39
C ARG A 119 0.51 8.10 17.44
N SER A 120 0.45 9.36 17.87
CA SER A 120 -0.07 10.47 17.05
C SER A 120 0.79 10.81 15.83
N ASP A 121 2.02 10.29 15.77
CA ASP A 121 2.93 10.38 14.63
C ASP A 121 2.55 9.46 13.46
N VAL A 122 1.71 8.44 13.70
CA VAL A 122 1.25 7.51 12.67
C VAL A 122 -0.08 7.98 12.10
N GLN A 123 -0.10 8.36 10.82
CA GLN A 123 -1.30 8.89 10.16
C GLN A 123 -2.12 7.79 9.48
N THR A 124 -1.47 6.74 8.98
CA THR A 124 -2.13 5.68 8.20
C THR A 124 -2.15 4.36 8.97
N MET A 125 -3.35 3.80 9.15
CA MET A 125 -3.56 2.50 9.78
C MET A 125 -3.91 1.48 8.70
N VAL A 126 -3.01 0.53 8.48
CA VAL A 126 -3.15 -0.51 7.46
C VAL A 126 -3.60 -1.80 8.12
N ILE A 127 -4.70 -2.37 7.62
CA ILE A 127 -5.22 -3.66 8.05
C ILE A 127 -5.04 -4.62 6.88
N VAL A 128 -4.29 -5.71 7.07
CA VAL A 128 -4.14 -6.76 6.05
C VAL A 128 -4.93 -7.99 6.49
N THR A 129 -5.75 -8.55 5.60
CA THR A 129 -6.69 -9.63 5.94
C THR A 129 -7.01 -10.49 4.72
N GLY A 130 -7.61 -11.66 4.93
CA GLY A 130 -8.14 -12.49 3.85
C GLY A 130 -9.42 -11.88 3.26
N ASN A 131 -10.52 -11.93 4.00
CA ASN A 131 -11.85 -11.51 3.51
C ASN A 131 -12.70 -10.74 4.53
N ARG A 132 -12.13 -10.38 5.68
CA ARG A 132 -12.87 -9.65 6.71
C ARG A 132 -12.90 -8.15 6.40
N PRO A 133 -14.05 -7.48 6.54
CA PRO A 133 -14.15 -6.10 6.12
C PRO A 133 -13.75 -5.08 7.19
N TYR A 134 -13.73 -5.42 8.49
CA TYR A 134 -13.36 -4.47 9.57
C TYR A 134 -14.14 -3.13 9.59
N LEU A 135 -15.37 -3.09 9.06
CA LEU A 135 -16.16 -1.85 8.88
C LEU A 135 -16.24 -0.94 10.13
N PRO A 136 -16.55 -1.47 11.33
CA PRO A 136 -16.64 -0.62 12.52
C PRO A 136 -15.30 0.00 12.91
N LEU A 137 -14.21 -0.76 12.73
CA LEU A 137 -12.86 -0.31 13.06
C LEU A 137 -12.38 0.76 12.06
N VAL A 138 -12.60 0.54 10.76
CA VAL A 138 -12.32 1.52 9.70
C VAL A 138 -13.06 2.84 9.96
N ARG A 139 -14.35 2.77 10.32
CA ARG A 139 -15.13 3.95 10.69
C ARG A 139 -14.54 4.66 11.91
N TRP A 140 -14.18 3.91 12.96
CA TRP A 140 -13.62 4.46 14.18
C TRP A 140 -12.27 5.15 13.93
N ILE A 141 -11.35 4.54 13.18
CA ILE A 141 -10.05 5.14 12.81
C ILE A 141 -10.26 6.50 12.13
N ARG A 142 -11.22 6.59 11.20
CA ARG A 142 -11.57 7.84 10.53
C ARG A 142 -12.16 8.88 11.49
N GLU A 143 -13.02 8.47 12.41
CA GLU A 143 -13.57 9.36 13.44
C GLU A 143 -12.48 9.93 14.35
N GLN A 144 -11.32 9.26 14.47
CA GLN A 144 -10.13 9.80 15.16
C GLN A 144 -9.25 10.71 14.29
N GLY A 145 -9.59 10.94 13.01
CA GLY A 145 -8.81 11.79 12.09
C GLY A 145 -7.63 11.08 11.42
N HIS A 146 -7.53 9.76 11.53
CA HIS A 146 -6.50 8.94 10.86
C HIS A 146 -7.03 8.35 9.55
N ARG A 147 -6.13 7.91 8.68
CA ARG A 147 -6.45 7.26 7.40
C ARG A 147 -6.47 5.74 7.56
N PRO A 148 -7.62 5.07 7.44
CA PRO A 148 -7.66 3.60 7.33
C PRO A 148 -7.36 3.14 5.90
N LEU A 149 -6.61 2.06 5.77
CA LEU A 149 -6.44 1.28 4.53
C LEU A 149 -6.61 -0.21 4.87
N VAL A 150 -7.49 -0.91 4.14
CA VAL A 150 -7.68 -2.35 4.28
C VAL A 150 -7.21 -3.03 3.02
N ALA A 151 -6.15 -3.83 3.10
CA ALA A 151 -5.70 -4.71 2.03
C ALA A 151 -6.29 -6.10 2.27
N ALA A 152 -7.24 -6.51 1.43
CA ALA A 152 -7.93 -7.79 1.56
C ALA A 152 -7.75 -8.64 0.31
N VAL A 153 -7.55 -9.96 0.46
CA VAL A 153 -7.55 -10.90 -0.68
C VAL A 153 -8.92 -10.96 -1.34
N ASN A 154 -10.00 -10.93 -0.56
CA ASN A 154 -11.37 -10.85 -1.06
C ASN A 154 -12.09 -9.69 -0.34
N PRO A 155 -11.92 -8.44 -0.83
CA PRO A 155 -12.57 -7.29 -0.22
C PRO A 155 -14.10 -7.40 -0.34
N PRO A 156 -14.86 -6.78 0.58
CA PRO A 156 -16.32 -6.72 0.48
C PRO A 156 -16.76 -6.03 -0.82
N GLN A 157 -17.78 -6.57 -1.49
CA GLN A 157 -18.29 -6.00 -2.74
C GLN A 157 -19.07 -4.71 -2.49
N THR A 158 -18.80 -3.68 -3.30
CA THR A 158 -19.36 -2.32 -3.17
C THR A 158 -20.88 -2.26 -3.35
N ALA A 159 -21.50 -3.25 -4.01
CA ALA A 159 -22.94 -3.27 -4.29
C ALA A 159 -23.82 -3.48 -3.03
N ASP A 160 -23.36 -4.28 -2.06
CA ASP A 160 -24.06 -4.55 -0.79
C ASP A 160 -23.43 -3.81 0.40
N THR A 161 -22.39 -3.02 0.14
CA THR A 161 -21.64 -2.32 1.17
C THR A 161 -22.16 -0.89 1.34
N PRO A 162 -22.40 -0.40 2.58
CA PRO A 162 -22.91 0.95 2.80
C PRO A 162 -22.02 2.02 2.17
N ALA A 163 -22.62 3.06 1.57
CA ALA A 163 -21.96 4.13 0.81
C ALA A 163 -20.81 4.89 1.52
N PHE A 164 -20.61 4.72 2.84
CA PHE A 164 -19.47 5.29 3.57
C PHE A 164 -18.17 4.49 3.37
N VAL A 165 -18.27 3.27 2.84
CA VAL A 165 -17.15 2.49 2.34
C VAL A 165 -16.79 3.04 0.97
N GLU A 166 -16.09 4.16 1.00
CA GLU A 166 -15.49 4.75 -0.19
C GLU A 166 -14.45 3.78 -0.76
N ASP A 167 -14.45 3.63 -2.09
CA ASP A 167 -13.61 2.69 -2.86
C ASP A 167 -12.10 2.83 -2.59
N SER A 168 -11.64 3.99 -2.09
CA SER A 168 -10.22 4.25 -1.81
C SER A 168 -9.69 3.64 -0.50
N LYS A 169 -10.52 2.95 0.28
CA LYS A 169 -10.14 2.39 1.61
C LYS A 169 -9.93 0.87 1.58
N TYR A 170 -10.47 0.20 0.56
CA TYR A 170 -10.39 -1.25 0.42
C TYR A 170 -9.62 -1.57 -0.84
N LEU A 171 -8.43 -2.11 -0.63
CA LEU A 171 -7.55 -2.57 -1.68
C LEU A 171 -7.74 -4.08 -1.85
N ASP A 172 -8.04 -4.50 -3.07
CA ASP A 172 -7.91 -5.91 -3.44
C ASP A 172 -6.42 -6.23 -3.52
N ALA A 173 -5.91 -6.94 -2.51
CA ALA A 173 -4.50 -7.27 -2.40
C ALA A 173 -4.00 -8.11 -3.58
N ARG A 174 -4.88 -8.86 -4.26
CA ARG A 174 -4.52 -9.67 -5.43
C ARG A 174 -4.12 -8.83 -6.64
N ASN A 175 -4.62 -7.60 -6.71
CA ASN A 175 -4.26 -6.67 -7.80
C ASN A 175 -2.83 -6.14 -7.68
N LEU A 176 -2.22 -6.30 -6.50
CA LEU A 176 -0.83 -5.93 -6.27
C LEU A 176 0.15 -7.06 -6.59
N LEU A 177 -0.32 -8.30 -6.64
CA LEU A 177 0.55 -9.46 -6.82
C LEU A 177 1.05 -9.58 -8.26
N SER A 178 2.12 -10.36 -8.42
CA SER A 178 2.56 -10.79 -9.74
C SER A 178 1.45 -11.51 -10.52
N GLU A 179 1.59 -11.58 -11.84
CA GLU A 179 0.59 -12.22 -12.69
C GLU A 179 0.41 -13.71 -12.31
N GLU A 180 1.51 -14.44 -12.15
CA GLU A 180 1.52 -15.85 -11.73
C GLU A 180 0.83 -16.04 -10.37
N SER A 181 1.24 -15.22 -9.41
CA SER A 181 0.70 -15.15 -8.06
C SER A 181 -0.80 -14.97 -8.01
N ARG A 182 -1.30 -14.04 -8.83
CA ARG A 182 -2.70 -13.68 -8.91
C ARG A 182 -3.51 -14.77 -9.58
N GLU A 183 -3.01 -15.33 -10.69
CA GLU A 183 -3.68 -16.41 -11.41
C GLU A 183 -3.88 -17.64 -10.54
N ASP A 184 -2.86 -18.03 -9.77
CA ASP A 184 -2.96 -19.18 -8.87
C ASP A 184 -4.02 -18.97 -7.76
N LEU A 185 -4.07 -17.77 -7.15
CA LEU A 185 -5.12 -17.47 -6.16
C LEU A 185 -6.52 -17.39 -6.76
N LEU A 186 -6.65 -16.99 -8.03
CA LEU A 186 -7.93 -16.92 -8.72
C LEU A 186 -8.46 -18.29 -9.12
N ALA A 187 -7.58 -19.30 -9.26
CA ALA A 187 -7.95 -20.62 -9.74
C ALA A 187 -9.03 -21.30 -8.87
N ASN A 188 -8.97 -21.13 -7.54
CA ASN A 188 -9.98 -21.64 -6.60
C ASN A 188 -10.76 -20.52 -5.88
N ALA A 189 -10.72 -19.29 -6.36
CA ALA A 189 -11.49 -18.21 -5.77
C ALA A 189 -13.02 -18.47 -5.93
N PRO A 190 -13.83 -18.28 -4.87
CA PRO A 190 -15.25 -18.63 -4.88
C PRO A 190 -16.02 -17.83 -5.94
N THR A 191 -16.49 -18.49 -6.98
CA THR A 191 -17.19 -17.89 -8.14
C THR A 191 -18.55 -17.24 -7.79
N SER A 192 -19.01 -17.37 -6.54
CA SER A 192 -20.33 -16.92 -6.08
C SER A 192 -20.25 -15.56 -5.38
N GLY A 193 -20.41 -14.51 -6.20
CA GLY A 193 -20.60 -13.12 -5.83
C GLY A 193 -20.61 -12.31 -7.11
N ALA A 194 -21.80 -11.97 -7.61
CA ALA A 194 -22.07 -11.39 -8.93
C ALA A 194 -20.98 -10.41 -9.38
N ALA A 195 -20.31 -10.77 -10.48
CA ALA A 195 -19.18 -10.05 -11.05
C ALA A 195 -18.07 -9.77 -10.01
N TYR A 196 -16.96 -10.50 -10.13
CA TYR A 196 -15.67 -9.87 -9.93
C TYR A 196 -15.60 -8.68 -10.88
N THR A 197 -16.24 -7.57 -10.50
CA THR A 197 -15.90 -6.27 -11.03
C THR A 197 -14.44 -6.20 -10.65
N ARG A 198 -13.55 -6.37 -11.63
CA ARG A 198 -12.18 -5.89 -11.55
C ARG A 198 -12.33 -4.57 -10.82
N ALA A 199 -11.98 -4.53 -9.52
CA ALA A 199 -11.91 -3.26 -8.83
C ALA A 199 -10.99 -2.49 -9.75
N GLN A 200 -11.54 -1.51 -10.46
CA GLN A 200 -10.78 -0.77 -11.42
C GLN A 200 -9.55 -0.35 -10.62
N THR A 201 -8.36 -0.70 -11.11
CA THR A 201 -7.14 0.00 -10.71
C THR A 201 -7.59 1.44 -10.62
N PRO A 202 -7.62 2.05 -9.41
CA PRO A 202 -8.46 3.19 -9.18
C PRO A 202 -8.18 4.16 -10.33
N GLU A 203 -9.20 4.49 -11.13
CA GLU A 203 -9.01 5.22 -12.40
C GLU A 203 -8.23 6.52 -12.15
N ASN A 204 -8.27 6.98 -10.90
CA ASN A 204 -7.31 7.91 -10.35
C ASN A 204 -6.37 7.17 -9.38
N PRO A 205 -5.04 7.24 -9.55
CA PRO A 205 -4.11 6.93 -8.45
C PRO A 205 -4.55 7.67 -7.16
N PRO A 206 -4.14 7.21 -5.95
CA PRO A 206 -4.39 7.97 -4.72
C PRO A 206 -4.10 9.44 -5.00
N PRO A 207 -4.91 10.40 -4.49
CA PRO A 207 -4.82 11.79 -4.90
C PRO A 207 -3.36 12.23 -4.83
N GLN A 208 -2.73 12.37 -6.00
CA GLN A 208 -1.32 12.68 -6.10
C GLN A 208 -1.15 13.98 -5.31
N GLN A 209 -0.29 13.97 -4.31
CA GLN A 209 0.00 15.17 -3.55
C GLN A 209 0.78 16.10 -4.46
N TYR A 210 0.05 16.90 -5.25
CA TYR A 210 0.66 17.91 -6.10
C TYR A 210 1.32 18.96 -5.21
N GLN A 211 2.64 19.00 -5.25
CA GLN A 211 3.38 20.08 -4.61
C GLN A 211 3.43 21.27 -5.56
N THR A 212 3.32 22.49 -5.03
CA THR A 212 3.53 23.68 -5.83
C THR A 212 4.99 23.75 -6.25
N LEU A 213 5.28 23.54 -7.54
CA LEU A 213 6.59 23.77 -8.10
C LEU A 213 6.94 25.26 -8.00
N ASN A 214 7.86 25.62 -7.13
CA ASN A 214 8.33 27.00 -6.95
C ASN A 214 9.59 27.30 -7.78
N ASN A 215 10.25 26.26 -8.29
CA ASN A 215 11.44 26.41 -9.13
C ASN A 215 11.04 26.91 -10.54
N PRO A 216 11.49 28.09 -10.97
CA PRO A 216 11.17 28.63 -12.30
C PRO A 216 11.74 27.78 -13.44
N ASP A 217 12.86 27.10 -13.23
CA ASP A 217 13.48 26.24 -14.25
C ASP A 217 12.67 24.96 -14.45
N ALA A 218 12.17 24.36 -13.35
CA ALA A 218 11.31 23.18 -13.44
C ALA A 218 9.94 23.51 -14.07
N ARG A 219 9.37 24.69 -13.78
CA ARG A 219 8.19 25.19 -14.51
C ARG A 219 8.46 25.35 -16.00
N ARG A 220 9.61 25.91 -16.35
CA ARG A 220 10.02 26.06 -17.75
C ARG A 220 10.21 24.70 -18.43
N ALA A 221 10.71 23.70 -17.72
CA ALA A 221 10.82 22.34 -18.22
C ALA A 221 9.44 21.72 -18.52
N ILE A 222 8.42 21.96 -17.69
CA ILE A 222 7.03 21.56 -17.98
C ILE A 222 6.54 22.21 -19.26
N GLU A 223 6.68 23.53 -19.38
CA GLU A 223 6.22 24.28 -20.57
C GLU A 223 6.85 23.71 -21.86
N ILE A 224 8.16 23.45 -21.85
CA ILE A 224 8.87 22.85 -22.98
C ILE A 224 8.38 21.43 -23.27
N THR A 225 8.08 20.66 -22.22
CA THR A 225 7.58 19.29 -22.34
C THR A 225 6.18 19.26 -22.95
N GLU A 226 5.26 20.10 -22.45
CA GLU A 226 3.91 20.24 -22.99
C GLU A 226 3.93 20.75 -24.45
N GLU A 227 4.75 21.75 -24.75
CA GLU A 227 4.84 22.34 -26.09
C GLU A 227 5.32 21.34 -27.14
N HIS A 228 6.28 20.48 -26.81
CA HIS A 228 6.91 19.57 -27.79
C HIS A 228 6.41 18.13 -27.73
N PHE A 229 5.92 17.68 -26.58
CA PHE A 229 5.54 16.30 -26.35
C PHE A 229 4.13 16.13 -25.79
N GLY A 230 3.40 17.21 -25.47
CA GLY A 230 2.05 17.13 -24.88
C GLY A 230 0.98 16.47 -25.76
N GLN A 231 1.29 16.16 -27.03
CA GLN A 231 0.42 15.32 -27.88
C GLN A 231 0.56 13.81 -27.61
N TYR A 232 1.54 13.39 -26.82
CA TYR A 232 1.80 11.99 -26.49
C TYR A 232 1.41 11.72 -25.04
N ASP A 233 0.73 10.60 -24.81
CA ASP A 233 0.36 10.16 -23.45
C ASP A 233 1.60 9.71 -22.65
N GLU A 234 2.66 9.26 -23.34
CA GLU A 234 3.93 8.81 -22.77
C GLU A 234 5.12 9.31 -23.60
N VAL A 235 6.23 9.65 -22.94
CA VAL A 235 7.43 10.20 -23.59
C VAL A 235 8.67 9.46 -23.13
N TYR A 236 9.44 8.93 -24.09
CA TYR A 236 10.74 8.34 -23.78
C TYR A 236 11.68 9.38 -23.15
N LEU A 237 12.32 9.00 -22.04
CA LEU A 237 13.19 9.88 -21.26
C LEU A 237 14.36 10.45 -22.09
N THR A 238 15.00 9.63 -22.92
CA THR A 238 16.18 10.06 -23.69
C THR A 238 15.89 11.20 -24.69
N PRO A 239 14.84 11.13 -25.55
CA PRO A 239 14.40 12.26 -26.36
C PRO A 239 14.04 13.51 -25.57
N LEU A 240 13.38 13.36 -24.43
CA LEU A 240 12.97 14.47 -23.57
C LEU A 240 14.20 15.19 -22.99
N LEU A 241 15.14 14.45 -22.40
CA LEU A 241 16.37 15.02 -21.84
C LEU A 241 17.17 15.79 -22.88
N ARG A 242 17.29 15.25 -24.11
CA ARG A 242 17.96 15.95 -25.20
C ARG A 242 17.27 17.27 -25.53
N LYS A 243 15.94 17.27 -25.63
CA LYS A 243 15.16 18.47 -25.96
C LYS A 243 15.24 19.54 -24.87
N LEU A 244 15.22 19.12 -23.60
CA LEU A 244 15.41 20.00 -22.46
C LEU A 244 16.84 20.58 -22.44
N SER A 245 17.89 19.78 -22.70
CA SER A 245 19.25 20.30 -22.87
C SER A 245 19.34 21.38 -23.94
N ASP A 246 18.71 21.16 -25.10
CA ASP A 246 18.78 22.08 -26.24
C ASP A 246 18.13 23.45 -25.95
N LEU A 247 17.09 23.49 -25.10
CA LEU A 247 16.25 24.67 -24.90
C LEU A 247 16.44 25.37 -23.55
N MET A 248 17.00 24.69 -22.56
CA MET A 248 17.24 25.22 -21.21
C MET A 248 18.62 25.87 -21.05
N GLY A 249 19.54 25.61 -21.99
CA GLY A 249 20.93 26.09 -21.94
C GLY A 249 21.87 25.16 -21.15
N GLU A 250 23.18 25.34 -21.34
CA GLU A 250 24.22 24.42 -20.81
C GLU A 250 24.37 24.45 -19.28
N ASP A 251 23.86 25.49 -18.61
CA ASP A 251 23.98 25.66 -17.16
C ASP A 251 22.93 24.85 -16.35
N LYS A 252 22.02 24.15 -17.03
CA LYS A 252 20.93 23.39 -16.41
C LYS A 252 21.13 21.90 -16.65
N ASP A 253 20.92 21.10 -15.61
CA ASP A 253 20.91 19.64 -15.71
C ASP A 253 19.47 19.13 -15.92
N PRO A 254 19.11 18.64 -17.12
CA PRO A 254 17.76 18.15 -17.38
C PRO A 254 17.38 16.93 -16.55
N LYS A 255 18.34 16.11 -16.13
CA LYS A 255 18.04 14.94 -15.30
C LYS A 255 17.55 15.37 -13.92
N SER A 256 18.24 16.31 -13.30
CA SER A 256 17.84 16.89 -12.03
C SER A 256 16.45 17.54 -12.11
N LEU A 257 16.14 18.24 -13.21
CA LEU A 257 14.81 18.83 -13.42
C LEU A 257 13.72 17.78 -13.58
N VAL A 258 13.95 16.70 -14.34
CA VAL A 258 12.98 15.61 -14.47
C VAL A 258 12.74 14.91 -13.13
N SER A 259 13.80 14.70 -12.32
CA SER A 259 13.65 14.16 -10.96
C SER A 259 12.87 15.10 -10.03
N GLU A 260 13.03 16.42 -10.17
CA GLU A 260 12.24 17.41 -9.41
C GLU A 260 10.77 17.40 -9.82
N LEU A 261 10.48 17.23 -11.12
CA LEU A 261 9.12 17.07 -11.63
C LEU A 261 8.47 15.78 -11.12
N GLU A 262 9.22 14.69 -11.06
CA GLU A 262 8.76 13.43 -10.47
C GLU A 262 8.45 13.59 -8.98
N ALA A 263 9.35 14.22 -8.22
CA ALA A 263 9.14 14.48 -6.79
C ALA A 263 7.95 15.40 -6.49
N ALA A 264 7.64 16.35 -7.40
CA ALA A 264 6.49 17.24 -7.29
C ALA A 264 5.17 16.59 -7.73
N GLY A 265 5.20 15.36 -8.27
CA GLY A 265 4.05 14.67 -8.84
C GLY A 265 3.60 15.21 -10.20
N ALA A 266 4.46 15.97 -10.90
CA ALA A 266 4.19 16.54 -12.22
C ALA A 266 4.58 15.61 -13.38
N ALA A 267 5.40 14.58 -13.12
CA ALA A 267 5.78 13.54 -14.07
C ALA A 267 5.92 12.19 -13.36
N ARG A 268 5.83 11.08 -14.10
CA ARG A 268 6.11 9.73 -13.59
C ARG A 268 7.11 9.06 -14.53
N LEU A 269 8.18 8.48 -13.97
CA LEU A 269 9.13 7.69 -14.75
C LEU A 269 8.78 6.21 -14.63
N GLU A 270 8.51 5.56 -15.76
CA GLU A 270 8.44 4.10 -15.83
C GLU A 270 9.87 3.53 -15.95
N LYS A 271 10.16 2.48 -15.17
CA LYS A 271 11.46 1.81 -15.14
C LYS A 271 11.42 0.51 -15.94
#